data_AF-A0A7C1KFE2-F1
#
_entry.id   AF-A0A7C1KFE2-F1
#
_cell.length_a   1.000
_cell.length_b   1.000
_cell.length_c   1.000
_cell.angle_alpha   90.00
_cell.angle_beta   90.00
_cell.angle_gamma   90.00
#
_symmetry.space_group_name_H-M   'P 1'
#
loop_
_entity.id
_entity.type
_entity.pdbx_description
1 polymer ?
#
loop_
_entity_poly.entity_id
_entity_poly.type
_entity_poly.pdbx_seq_one_letter_code
_entity_poly.pdbx_strand_id
1 'polypeptide(L)'
;MNYDFALPLNSTPPYRYSDLLRLSRQCLQRLGGKRYDPHLQEDAAAHVLAQLHHYDPQHSPFLNWAYRVIHNYCLSASRQLRRKFRQFSPSPNTTESADTEDFLHTIPDPRPDPYYGTFHTLDWQFPFNEHDCRCICSWSPKEAFVILAWHGPMWHKLPPYLQNHLLQKVSLKQPFPPPDFEYWEPAERTAYLAKTLGIKENSIHQHLKRGRSRLLQLQFVRELADCYGYTIAM
;
A
#
# COMPACT_ATOMS: atom_id res chain seq x y z
N MET A 1 -16.83 23.23 -4.15
CA MET A 1 -17.98 22.86 -3.29
C MET A 1 -17.42 22.34 -1.97
N ASN A 2 -17.76 22.97 -0.84
CA ASN A 2 -17.31 22.52 0.48
C ASN A 2 -18.28 21.45 1.01
N TYR A 3 -17.99 20.18 0.73
CA TYR A 3 -18.69 19.06 1.35
C TYR A 3 -18.07 18.82 2.72
N ASP A 4 -18.56 19.55 3.73
CA ASP A 4 -18.13 19.38 5.10
C ASP A 4 -19.06 18.39 5.79
N PHE A 5 -18.59 17.16 5.99
CA PHE A 5 -19.37 16.11 6.62
C PHE A 5 -19.24 16.18 8.15
N ALA A 6 -20.37 16.14 8.84
CA ALA A 6 -20.44 16.08 10.30
C ALA A 6 -20.27 14.63 10.76
N LEU A 7 -19.32 14.39 11.66
CA LEU A 7 -19.09 13.06 12.21
C LEU A 7 -20.22 12.69 13.17
N PRO A 8 -20.87 11.51 13.02
CA PRO A 8 -21.97 11.06 13.86
C PRO A 8 -21.42 10.51 15.20
N LEU A 9 -20.62 11.32 15.88
CA LEU A 9 -20.21 11.06 17.23
C LEU A 9 -21.33 11.57 18.14
N ASN A 10 -21.73 10.81 19.16
CA ASN A 10 -22.71 11.22 20.17
C ASN A 10 -22.26 12.45 21.01
N SER A 11 -21.25 13.18 20.55
CA SER A 11 -20.74 14.43 21.09
C SER A 11 -21.45 15.62 20.44
N THR A 12 -22.08 16.45 21.27
CA THR A 12 -22.45 17.82 20.91
C THR A 12 -21.30 18.76 21.32
N PRO A 13 -20.75 19.59 20.41
CA PRO A 13 -21.10 19.79 19.00
C PRO A 13 -20.52 18.72 18.04
N PRO A 14 -21.12 18.54 16.84
CA PRO A 14 -20.60 17.62 15.82
C PRO A 14 -19.27 18.12 15.26
N TYR A 15 -18.29 17.20 15.17
CA TYR A 15 -16.99 17.51 14.57
C TYR A 15 -17.06 17.49 13.06
N ARG A 16 -16.46 18.50 12.42
CA ARG A 16 -16.43 18.65 10.97
C ARG A 16 -15.13 18.12 10.39
N TYR A 17 -15.16 17.63 9.16
CA TYR A 17 -13.92 17.23 8.47
C TYR A 17 -12.92 18.39 8.37
N SER A 18 -13.42 19.62 8.21
CA SER A 18 -12.58 20.83 8.26
C SER A 18 -11.78 20.98 9.56
N ASP A 19 -12.31 20.49 10.68
CA ASP A 19 -11.61 20.54 11.97
C ASP A 19 -10.42 19.57 11.99
N LEU A 20 -10.60 18.38 11.43
CA LEU A 20 -9.52 17.40 11.28
C LEU A 20 -8.43 17.92 10.34
N LEU A 21 -8.80 18.53 9.21
CA LEU A 21 -7.83 19.17 8.31
C LEU A 21 -7.02 20.27 9.01
N ARG A 22 -7.68 21.12 9.79
CA ARG A 22 -7.03 22.16 10.60
C ARG A 22 -6.07 21.55 11.63
N LEU A 23 -6.49 20.48 12.29
CA LEU A 23 -5.69 19.76 13.28
C LEU A 23 -4.45 19.08 12.64
N SER A 24 -4.63 18.43 11.48
CA SER A 24 -3.56 17.85 10.67
C SER A 24 -2.51 18.89 10.28
N ARG A 25 -2.96 20.07 9.84
CA ARG A 25 -2.07 21.18 9.50
C ARG A 25 -1.24 21.63 10.70
N GLN A 26 -1.87 21.79 11.86
CA GLN A 26 -1.18 22.19 13.10
C GLN A 26 -0.12 21.16 13.51
N CYS A 27 -0.43 19.86 13.42
CA CYS A 27 0.52 18.79 13.70
C CYS A 27 1.73 18.85 12.74
N LEU A 28 1.49 19.01 11.44
CA LEU A 28 2.56 19.10 10.44
C LEU A 28 3.46 20.32 10.63
N GLN A 29 2.88 21.47 10.98
CA GLN A 29 3.63 22.68 11.30
C GLN A 29 4.55 22.47 12.52
N ARG A 30 4.06 21.79 13.57
CA ARG A 30 4.86 21.48 14.77
C ARG A 30 6.01 20.50 14.51
N LEU A 31 5.84 19.58 13.57
CA LEU A 31 6.86 18.60 13.19
C LEU A 31 8.01 19.19 12.34
N GLY A 32 8.02 20.51 12.13
CA GLY A 32 9.13 21.23 11.49
C GLY A 32 9.17 21.06 9.97
N GLY A 33 8.05 20.69 9.35
CA GLY A 33 7.92 20.64 7.89
C GLY A 33 8.00 22.05 7.31
N LYS A 34 9.19 22.50 6.90
CA LYS A 34 9.37 23.74 6.11
C LYS A 34 8.63 23.71 4.76
N ARG A 35 8.20 22.52 4.32
CA ARG A 35 7.36 22.31 3.15
C ARG A 35 6.00 21.83 3.61
N TYR A 36 4.99 22.66 3.36
CA TYR A 36 3.59 22.28 3.45
C TYR A 36 3.32 21.21 2.40
N ASP A 37 2.90 20.03 2.84
CA ASP A 37 2.44 18.95 1.98
C ASP A 37 0.92 18.82 2.16
N PRO A 38 0.12 19.33 1.21
CA PRO A 38 -1.35 19.26 1.30
C PRO A 38 -1.85 17.81 1.31
N HIS A 39 -1.17 16.90 0.63
CA HIS A 39 -1.57 15.49 0.58
C HIS A 39 -1.39 14.83 1.93
N LEU A 40 -0.26 15.07 2.60
CA LEU A 40 -0.03 14.53 3.93
C LEU A 40 -1.02 15.08 4.97
N GLN A 41 -1.55 16.30 4.77
CA GLN A 41 -2.60 16.86 5.61
C GLN A 41 -3.93 16.11 5.45
N GLU A 42 -4.34 15.89 4.20
CA GLU A 42 -5.56 15.15 3.86
C GLU A 42 -5.47 13.70 4.31
N ASP A 43 -4.35 13.03 4.03
CA ASP A 43 -4.07 11.65 4.46
C ASP A 43 -4.16 11.50 5.98
N ALA A 44 -3.60 12.45 6.74
CA ALA A 44 -3.66 12.42 8.19
C ALA A 44 -5.09 12.59 8.72
N ALA A 45 -5.92 13.43 8.07
CA ALA A 45 -7.32 13.60 8.44
C ALA A 45 -8.16 12.36 8.08
N ALA A 46 -7.96 11.80 6.89
CA ALA A 46 -8.58 10.55 6.45
C ALA A 46 -8.19 9.38 7.37
N HIS A 47 -6.95 9.35 7.86
CA HIS A 47 -6.49 8.33 8.79
C HIS A 47 -7.26 8.36 10.13
N VAL A 48 -7.65 9.53 10.62
CA VAL A 48 -8.52 9.63 11.81
C VAL A 48 -9.88 8.98 11.56
N LEU A 49 -10.46 9.21 10.38
CA LEU A 49 -11.74 8.62 10.00
C LEU A 49 -11.65 7.10 9.89
N ALA A 50 -10.57 6.59 9.28
CA ALA A 50 -10.32 5.15 9.20
C ALA A 50 -10.15 4.50 10.59
N GLN A 51 -9.64 5.24 11.57
CA GLN A 51 -9.43 4.79 12.95
C GLN A 51 -10.61 5.05 13.88
N LEU A 52 -11.73 5.60 13.39
CA LEU A 52 -12.84 6.05 14.23
C LEU A 52 -13.46 4.93 15.08
N HIS A 53 -13.43 3.69 14.59
CA HIS A 53 -13.90 2.52 15.32
C HIS A 53 -13.06 2.17 16.58
N HIS A 54 -11.86 2.74 16.72
CA HIS A 54 -11.03 2.64 17.92
C HIS A 54 -11.22 3.82 18.88
N TYR A 55 -12.08 4.79 18.55
CA TYR A 55 -12.37 5.91 19.44
C TYR A 55 -13.34 5.49 20.54
N ASP A 56 -12.90 5.66 21.79
CA ASP A 56 -13.75 5.50 22.97
C ASP A 56 -13.96 6.86 23.66
N PRO A 57 -15.19 7.40 23.66
CA PRO A 57 -15.50 8.68 24.30
C PRO A 57 -15.37 8.68 25.82
N GLN A 58 -15.36 7.51 26.48
CA GLN A 58 -15.19 7.41 27.94
C GLN A 58 -13.74 7.66 28.37
N HIS A 59 -12.78 7.39 27.48
CA HIS A 59 -11.34 7.45 27.80
C HIS A 59 -10.69 8.79 27.45
N SER A 60 -11.16 9.48 26.40
CA SER A 60 -10.56 10.75 25.96
C SER A 60 -11.55 11.59 25.16
N PRO A 61 -11.49 12.94 25.27
CA PRO A 61 -12.14 13.82 24.31
C PRO A 61 -11.66 13.53 22.88
N PHE A 62 -12.57 13.60 21.91
CA PHE A 62 -12.30 13.30 20.50
C PHE A 62 -11.10 14.07 19.94
N LEU A 63 -11.01 15.39 20.18
CA LEU A 63 -9.91 16.20 19.64
C LEU A 63 -8.53 15.75 20.16
N ASN A 64 -8.44 15.35 21.42
CA ASN A 64 -7.18 14.87 21.99
C ASN A 64 -6.80 13.51 21.39
N TRP A 65 -7.78 12.63 21.21
CA TRP A 65 -7.58 11.34 20.56
C TRP A 65 -7.18 11.53 19.09
N ALA A 66 -7.90 12.35 18.33
CA ALA A 66 -7.63 12.66 16.93
C ALA A 66 -6.26 13.31 16.76
N TYR A 67 -5.88 14.25 17.62
CA TYR A 67 -4.54 14.85 17.63
C TYR A 67 -3.45 13.79 17.78
N ARG A 68 -3.62 12.85 18.70
CA ARG A 68 -2.66 11.75 18.92
C ARG A 68 -2.56 10.84 17.69
N VAL A 69 -3.69 10.48 17.08
CA VAL A 69 -3.74 9.67 15.85
C VAL A 69 -3.00 10.38 14.71
N ILE A 70 -3.34 11.65 14.45
CA ILE A 70 -2.70 12.49 13.43
C ILE A 70 -1.19 12.60 13.69
N HIS A 71 -0.79 12.94 14.92
CA HIS A 71 0.61 13.13 15.27
C HIS A 71 1.43 11.85 15.03
N ASN A 72 0.91 10.70 15.45
CA ASN A 72 1.56 9.41 15.24
C ASN A 72 1.65 9.05 13.75
N TYR A 73 0.60 9.34 12.99
CA TYR A 73 0.59 9.17 11.54
C TYR A 73 1.66 10.03 10.86
N CYS A 74 1.68 11.34 11.13
CA CYS A 74 2.65 12.27 10.56
C CYS A 74 4.10 11.92 10.94
N LEU A 75 4.34 11.46 12.17
CA LEU A 75 5.65 10.96 12.59
C LEU A 75 6.07 9.71 11.81
N SER A 76 5.15 8.76 11.62
CA SER A 76 5.39 7.55 10.84
C SER A 76 5.73 7.89 9.39
N ALA A 77 4.93 8.72 8.74
CA ALA A 77 5.15 9.18 7.37
C ALA A 77 6.51 9.89 7.22
N SER A 78 6.84 10.79 8.17
CA SER A 78 8.13 11.50 8.18
C SER A 78 9.32 10.54 8.30
N ARG A 79 9.22 9.51 9.16
CA ARG A 79 10.26 8.47 9.29
C ARG A 79 10.41 7.68 8.00
N GLN A 80 9.31 7.32 7.33
CA GLN A 80 9.35 6.62 6.05
C GLN A 80 10.00 7.45 4.95
N LEU A 81 9.67 8.74 4.85
CA LEU A 81 10.30 9.65 3.90
C LEU A 81 11.81 9.76 4.15
N ARG A 82 12.24 9.94 5.40
CA ARG A 82 13.68 9.96 5.75
C ARG A 82 14.39 8.67 5.36
N ARG A 83 13.77 7.51 5.57
CA ARG A 83 14.32 6.21 5.14
C ARG A 83 14.46 6.13 3.62
N LYS A 84 13.45 6.59 2.86
CA LYS A 84 13.51 6.67 1.40
C LYS A 84 14.64 7.60 0.95
N PHE A 85 14.74 8.80 1.50
CA PHE A 85 15.81 9.76 1.15
C PHE A 85 17.22 9.25 1.46
N ARG A 86 17.41 8.49 2.56
CA ARG A 86 18.69 7.83 2.85
C ARG A 86 19.05 6.76 1.82
N GLN A 87 18.06 6.06 1.26
CA GLN A 87 18.28 5.06 0.21
C GLN A 87 18.66 5.69 -1.14
N PHE A 88 18.37 6.98 -1.36
CA PHE A 88 18.65 7.71 -2.59
C PHE A 88 19.83 8.68 -2.49
N SER A 89 20.44 8.86 -1.32
CA SER A 89 21.69 9.63 -1.25
C SER A 89 22.83 8.77 -1.81
N PRO A 90 23.46 9.16 -2.92
CA PRO A 90 24.67 8.51 -3.38
C PRO A 90 25.75 8.77 -2.33
N SER A 91 26.21 7.72 -1.65
CA SER A 91 27.31 7.83 -0.70
C SER A 91 28.55 8.34 -1.44
N PRO A 92 29.09 9.53 -1.12
CA PRO A 92 30.38 9.94 -1.62
C PRO A 92 31.42 9.40 -0.63
N ASN A 93 32.00 8.24 -0.97
CA ASN A 93 33.20 7.67 -0.35
C ASN A 93 33.07 7.19 1.11
N THR A 94 32.91 5.88 1.35
CA THR A 94 33.54 5.24 2.52
C THR A 94 33.82 3.76 2.27
N THR A 95 35.12 3.47 2.15
CA THR A 95 35.79 2.18 2.32
C THR A 95 35.85 1.86 3.82
N GLU A 96 35.61 0.59 4.19
CA GLU A 96 35.99 -0.08 5.46
C GLU A 96 35.52 0.49 6.82
N SER A 97 34.71 -0.27 7.54
CA SER A 97 35.07 -0.82 8.87
C SER A 97 34.00 -1.80 9.35
N ALA A 98 34.47 -2.93 9.88
CA ALA A 98 33.71 -4.03 10.45
C ALA A 98 33.02 -3.67 11.77
N ASP A 99 32.07 -4.53 12.13
CA ASP A 99 31.55 -4.85 13.45
C ASP A 99 30.91 -3.71 14.27
N THR A 100 29.58 -3.70 14.25
CA THR A 100 28.84 -3.70 15.51
C THR A 100 27.53 -4.47 15.33
N GLU A 101 27.37 -5.46 16.19
CA GLU A 101 26.22 -6.32 16.30
C GLU A 101 24.93 -5.56 16.65
N ASP A 102 23.84 -6.31 16.54
CA ASP A 102 22.70 -6.26 17.45
C ASP A 102 21.57 -5.27 17.13
N PHE A 103 20.73 -5.68 16.19
CA PHE A 103 19.30 -5.35 16.20
C PHE A 103 18.49 -6.57 15.75
N LEU A 104 18.69 -7.69 16.45
CA LEU A 104 17.64 -8.69 16.62
C LEU A 104 16.55 -8.04 17.47
N HIS A 105 15.42 -7.72 16.86
CA HIS A 105 14.05 -7.83 17.39
C HIS A 105 13.12 -7.20 16.35
N THR A 106 12.83 -7.95 15.29
CA THR A 106 11.70 -7.68 14.42
C THR A 106 10.44 -7.92 15.25
N ILE A 107 9.96 -6.86 15.91
CA ILE A 107 8.61 -6.84 16.49
C ILE A 107 7.65 -7.19 15.33
N PRO A 108 6.87 -8.27 15.41
CA PRO A 108 5.82 -8.53 14.43
C PRO A 108 4.89 -7.32 14.46
N ASP A 109 4.72 -6.61 13.33
CA ASP A 109 3.76 -5.52 13.25
C ASP A 109 2.37 -6.12 13.55
N PRO A 110 1.69 -5.76 14.67
CA PRO A 110 0.45 -6.41 15.10
C PRO A 110 -0.77 -5.94 14.28
N ARG A 111 -0.53 -5.38 13.10
CA ARG A 111 -1.59 -4.88 12.22
C ARG A 111 -2.04 -6.03 11.33
N PRO A 112 -3.34 -6.39 11.31
CA PRO A 112 -3.87 -7.13 10.18
C PRO A 112 -3.58 -6.31 8.93
N ASP A 113 -2.93 -6.92 7.94
CA ASP A 113 -2.66 -6.28 6.66
C ASP A 113 -4.01 -5.82 6.09
N PRO A 114 -4.30 -4.50 5.96
CA PRO A 114 -5.63 -3.99 5.65
C PRO A 114 -6.16 -4.43 4.27
N TYR A 115 -5.33 -5.15 3.52
CA TYR A 115 -5.59 -5.69 2.20
C TYR A 115 -6.25 -7.09 2.20
N TYR A 116 -6.33 -7.79 3.34
CA TYR A 116 -6.87 -9.16 3.34
C TYR A 116 -8.40 -9.25 3.19
N GLY A 117 -9.13 -8.14 3.35
CA GLY A 117 -10.60 -8.10 3.24
C GLY A 117 -11.16 -7.20 2.13
N THR A 118 -10.32 -6.40 1.47
CA THR A 118 -10.71 -5.30 0.56
C THR A 118 -10.84 -5.72 -0.90
N PHE A 119 -10.80 -7.01 -1.21
CA PHE A 119 -10.89 -7.49 -2.57
C PHE A 119 -12.24 -8.12 -2.91
N HIS A 120 -13.10 -8.48 -1.96
CA HIS A 120 -14.28 -9.31 -2.26
C HIS A 120 -15.48 -8.60 -2.92
N THR A 121 -15.60 -7.27 -2.85
CA THR A 121 -16.78 -6.54 -3.37
C THR A 121 -16.61 -5.94 -4.76
N LEU A 122 -15.52 -6.26 -5.44
CA LEU A 122 -15.26 -5.76 -6.79
C LEU A 122 -15.84 -6.66 -7.84
N ASP A 123 -16.12 -6.08 -8.99
CA ASP A 123 -16.46 -6.83 -10.18
C ASP A 123 -15.22 -7.55 -10.75
N TRP A 124 -14.93 -8.72 -10.17
CA TRP A 124 -13.93 -9.64 -10.69
C TRP A 124 -14.31 -10.25 -12.03
N GLN A 125 -15.55 -10.06 -12.49
CA GLN A 125 -16.07 -10.69 -13.70
C GLN A 125 -15.48 -10.05 -14.96
N PHE A 126 -15.15 -8.75 -14.92
CA PHE A 126 -14.58 -8.07 -16.08
C PHE A 126 -13.05 -8.24 -16.17
N PRO A 127 -12.49 -8.49 -17.37
CA PRO A 127 -11.05 -8.52 -17.57
C PRO A 127 -10.43 -7.12 -17.42
N PHE A 128 -9.10 -7.05 -17.30
CA PHE A 128 -8.38 -5.78 -17.37
C PHE A 128 -8.70 -5.05 -18.68
N ASN A 129 -8.89 -3.74 -18.60
CA ASN A 129 -9.10 -2.92 -19.79
C ASN A 129 -7.81 -2.78 -20.63
N GLU A 130 -7.92 -2.17 -21.81
CA GLU A 130 -6.78 -2.04 -22.73
C GLU A 130 -5.64 -1.17 -22.17
N HIS A 131 -5.96 -0.16 -21.35
CA HIS A 131 -4.95 0.67 -20.69
C HIS A 131 -4.12 -0.16 -19.70
N ASP A 132 -4.78 -0.91 -18.83
CA ASP A 132 -4.14 -1.79 -17.85
C ASP A 132 -3.30 -2.87 -18.53
N CYS A 133 -3.82 -3.48 -19.60
CA CYS A 133 -3.07 -4.46 -20.40
C CYS A 133 -1.78 -3.84 -20.97
N ARG A 134 -1.83 -2.62 -21.51
CA ARG A 134 -0.63 -1.92 -22.02
C ARG A 134 0.38 -1.62 -20.91
N CYS A 135 -0.09 -1.17 -19.74
CA CYS A 135 0.75 -0.96 -18.56
C CYS A 135 1.45 -2.26 -18.15
N ILE A 136 0.71 -3.38 -18.05
CA ILE A 136 1.26 -4.69 -17.71
C ILE A 136 2.28 -5.16 -18.74
N CYS A 137 2.00 -4.98 -20.04
CA CYS A 137 2.92 -5.32 -21.13
C CYS A 137 4.25 -4.55 -21.07
N SER A 138 4.27 -3.36 -20.45
CA SER A 138 5.50 -2.57 -20.28
C SER A 138 6.43 -3.12 -19.18
N TRP A 139 5.93 -4.01 -18.32
CA TRP A 139 6.71 -4.60 -17.24
C TRP A 139 7.57 -5.75 -17.77
N SER A 140 8.63 -6.11 -17.03
CA SER A 140 9.35 -7.33 -17.36
C SER A 140 8.44 -8.55 -17.13
N PRO A 141 8.46 -9.59 -17.99
CA PRO A 141 7.53 -10.71 -17.88
C PRO A 141 7.55 -11.36 -16.49
N LYS A 142 8.74 -11.63 -15.93
CA LYS A 142 8.89 -12.21 -14.60
C LYS A 142 8.27 -11.34 -13.50
N GLU A 143 8.43 -10.02 -13.61
CA GLU A 143 7.85 -9.09 -12.65
C GLU A 143 6.33 -9.04 -12.76
N ALA A 144 5.77 -9.02 -13.97
CA ALA A 144 4.34 -9.11 -14.18
C ALA A 144 3.75 -10.38 -13.55
N PHE A 145 4.42 -11.52 -13.72
CA PHE A 145 4.05 -12.77 -13.06
C PHE A 145 4.04 -12.66 -11.54
N VAL A 146 5.14 -12.16 -10.96
CA VAL A 146 5.24 -12.01 -9.51
C VAL A 146 4.13 -11.12 -8.97
N ILE A 147 3.94 -9.95 -9.56
CA ILE A 147 2.96 -8.97 -9.08
C ILE A 147 1.53 -9.52 -9.23
N LEU A 148 1.16 -10.00 -10.42
CA LEU A 148 -0.22 -10.39 -10.70
C LEU A 148 -0.64 -11.70 -10.03
N ALA A 149 0.27 -12.67 -9.89
CA ALA A 149 -0.04 -13.91 -9.18
C ALA A 149 -0.04 -13.72 -7.66
N TRP A 150 0.73 -12.76 -7.14
CA TRP A 150 0.79 -12.51 -5.69
C TRP A 150 -0.45 -11.78 -5.16
N HIS A 151 -1.01 -10.84 -5.91
CA HIS A 151 -2.15 -10.05 -5.46
C HIS A 151 -3.51 -10.72 -5.74
N GLY A 152 -3.61 -12.02 -5.46
CA GLY A 152 -4.85 -12.81 -5.54
C GLY A 152 -5.25 -13.12 -6.99
N PRO A 153 -6.54 -13.00 -7.34
CA PRO A 153 -7.05 -13.41 -8.65
C PRO A 153 -6.74 -12.43 -9.79
N MET A 154 -5.86 -11.44 -9.57
CA MET A 154 -5.47 -10.47 -10.60
C MET A 154 -4.90 -11.12 -11.86
N TRP A 155 -4.15 -12.23 -11.73
CA TRP A 155 -3.69 -12.99 -12.89
C TRP A 155 -4.85 -13.43 -13.81
N HIS A 156 -5.98 -13.84 -13.24
CA HIS A 156 -7.13 -14.32 -13.99
C HIS A 156 -7.90 -13.21 -14.71
N LYS A 157 -7.70 -11.94 -14.33
CA LYS A 157 -8.27 -10.79 -15.06
C LYS A 157 -7.54 -10.48 -16.38
N LEU A 158 -6.34 -11.03 -16.60
CA LEU A 158 -5.65 -10.85 -17.87
C LEU A 158 -6.41 -11.55 -19.00
N PRO A 159 -6.58 -10.92 -20.17
CA PRO A 159 -7.11 -11.61 -21.35
C PRO A 159 -6.28 -12.87 -21.70
N PRO A 160 -6.91 -13.96 -22.18
CA PRO A 160 -6.22 -15.23 -22.45
C PRO A 160 -5.02 -15.11 -23.40
N TYR A 161 -5.10 -14.25 -24.42
CA TYR A 161 -3.99 -14.02 -25.36
C TYR A 161 -2.76 -13.46 -24.65
N LEU A 162 -2.95 -12.58 -23.66
CA LEU A 162 -1.87 -11.94 -22.93
C LEU A 162 -1.30 -12.87 -21.87
N GLN A 163 -2.14 -13.67 -21.21
CA GLN A 163 -1.68 -14.77 -20.34
C GLN A 163 -0.75 -15.72 -21.10
N ASN A 164 -1.18 -16.19 -22.28
CA ASN A 164 -0.40 -17.08 -23.13
C ASN A 164 0.91 -16.43 -23.59
N HIS A 165 0.86 -15.16 -24.00
CA HIS A 165 2.05 -14.41 -24.39
C HIS A 165 3.08 -14.31 -23.25
N LEU A 166 2.62 -13.99 -22.04
CA LEU A 166 3.48 -13.92 -20.86
C LEU A 166 4.05 -15.30 -20.53
N LEU A 167 3.23 -16.36 -20.51
CA LEU A 167 3.68 -17.73 -20.23
C LEU A 167 4.76 -18.19 -21.21
N GLN A 168 4.60 -17.88 -22.50
CA GLN A 168 5.61 -18.15 -23.52
C GLN A 168 6.92 -17.39 -23.26
N LYS A 169 6.85 -16.12 -22.87
CA LYS A 169 8.05 -15.29 -22.57
C LYS A 169 8.90 -15.82 -21.41
N VAL A 170 8.29 -16.54 -20.46
CA VAL A 170 8.99 -17.15 -19.32
C VAL A 170 9.11 -18.67 -19.42
N SER A 171 8.74 -19.26 -20.55
CA SER A 171 8.76 -20.71 -20.79
C SER A 171 7.95 -21.52 -19.75
N LEU A 172 6.85 -20.97 -19.25
CA LEU A 172 5.93 -21.65 -18.33
C LEU A 172 4.74 -22.26 -19.09
N LYS A 173 4.14 -23.29 -18.49
CA LYS A 173 2.95 -23.97 -19.02
C LYS A 173 1.75 -23.69 -18.12
N GLN A 174 0.55 -23.77 -18.70
CA GLN A 174 -0.69 -23.79 -17.91
C GLN A 174 -0.85 -25.15 -17.19
N PRO A 175 -1.55 -25.20 -16.04
CA PRO A 175 -2.14 -24.06 -15.32
C PRO A 175 -1.09 -23.28 -14.53
N PHE A 176 -1.14 -21.95 -14.63
CA PHE A 176 -0.38 -21.04 -13.80
C PHE A 176 -1.26 -19.84 -13.43
N PRO A 177 -1.21 -19.34 -12.18
CA PRO A 177 -0.65 -20.04 -11.01
C PRO A 177 -1.41 -21.36 -10.77
N PRO A 178 -0.87 -22.30 -9.98
CA PRO A 178 -1.55 -23.56 -9.72
C PRO A 178 -2.89 -23.31 -9.00
N PRO A 179 -3.84 -24.25 -9.07
CA PRO A 179 -5.06 -24.19 -8.27
C PRO A 179 -4.72 -23.95 -6.79
N ASP A 180 -5.57 -23.18 -6.11
CA ASP A 180 -5.46 -22.86 -4.69
C ASP A 180 -4.21 -22.05 -4.27
N PHE A 181 -3.41 -21.57 -5.23
CA PHE A 181 -2.21 -20.77 -4.97
C PHE A 181 -2.49 -19.54 -4.10
N GLU A 182 -3.69 -18.98 -4.17
CA GLU A 182 -4.10 -17.82 -3.38
C GLU A 182 -4.28 -18.12 -1.88
N TYR A 183 -4.54 -19.38 -1.52
CA TYR A 183 -4.73 -19.84 -0.14
C TYR A 183 -3.45 -20.34 0.52
N TRP A 184 -2.36 -20.46 -0.23
CA TRP A 184 -1.07 -20.89 0.31
C TRP A 184 -0.47 -19.82 1.23
N GLU A 185 0.38 -20.25 2.16
CA GLU A 185 1.09 -19.32 3.05
C GLU A 185 2.02 -18.40 2.24
N PRO A 186 2.21 -17.13 2.63
CA PRO A 186 3.06 -16.19 1.88
C PRO A 186 4.48 -16.71 1.62
N ALA A 187 5.07 -17.43 2.58
CA ALA A 187 6.38 -18.04 2.40
C ALA A 187 6.39 -19.10 1.29
N GLU A 188 5.36 -19.97 1.25
CA GLU A 188 5.22 -21.02 0.24
C GLU A 188 5.00 -20.43 -1.16
N ARG A 189 4.17 -19.38 -1.25
CA ARG A 189 3.94 -18.63 -2.50
C ARG A 189 5.23 -18.03 -3.03
N THR A 190 6.05 -17.47 -2.14
CA THR A 190 7.33 -16.85 -2.48
C THR A 190 8.30 -17.89 -3.02
N ALA A 191 8.46 -19.00 -2.29
CA ALA A 191 9.32 -20.11 -2.68
C ALA A 191 8.90 -20.72 -4.02
N TYR A 192 7.60 -20.92 -4.23
CA TYR A 192 7.04 -21.42 -5.49
C TYR A 192 7.35 -20.49 -6.67
N LEU A 193 7.07 -19.19 -6.53
CA LEU A 193 7.35 -18.22 -7.60
C LEU A 193 8.84 -18.11 -7.90
N ALA A 194 9.69 -18.09 -6.86
CA ALA A 194 11.14 -18.06 -6.99
C ALA A 194 11.66 -19.27 -7.79
N LYS A 195 11.23 -20.48 -7.41
CA LYS A 195 11.58 -21.72 -8.10
C LYS A 195 11.08 -21.74 -9.54
N THR A 196 9.81 -21.41 -9.75
CA THR A 196 9.14 -21.50 -11.06
C THR A 196 9.69 -20.48 -12.05
N LEU A 197 9.99 -19.26 -11.60
CA LEU A 197 10.54 -18.19 -12.45
C LEU A 197 12.08 -18.21 -12.54
N GLY A 198 12.74 -19.12 -11.82
CA GLY A 198 14.20 -19.21 -11.76
C GLY A 198 14.85 -17.91 -11.27
N ILE A 199 14.31 -17.33 -10.19
CA ILE A 199 14.86 -16.14 -9.52
C ILE A 199 14.97 -16.36 -8.02
N LYS A 200 15.80 -15.56 -7.34
CA LYS A 200 15.98 -15.66 -5.88
C LYS A 200 14.72 -15.18 -5.15
N GLU A 201 14.42 -15.75 -4.00
CA GLU A 201 13.28 -15.32 -3.15
C GLU A 201 13.38 -13.83 -2.78
N ASN A 202 14.57 -13.34 -2.47
CA ASN A 202 14.78 -11.90 -2.23
C ASN A 202 14.38 -11.03 -3.43
N SER A 203 14.55 -11.53 -4.66
CA SER A 203 14.10 -10.82 -5.87
C SER A 203 12.57 -10.75 -5.94
N ILE A 204 11.85 -11.77 -5.45
CA ILE A 204 10.39 -11.75 -5.33
C ILE A 204 9.96 -10.58 -4.44
N HIS A 205 10.51 -10.47 -3.23
CA HIS A 205 10.20 -9.36 -2.33
C HIS A 205 10.51 -7.99 -2.93
N GLN A 206 11.61 -7.85 -3.67
CA GLN A 206 11.92 -6.62 -4.39
C GLN A 206 10.92 -6.30 -5.49
N HIS A 207 10.51 -7.30 -6.28
CA HIS A 207 9.47 -7.16 -7.30
C HIS A 207 8.14 -6.77 -6.69
N LEU A 208 7.72 -7.36 -5.57
CA LEU A 208 6.49 -6.99 -4.87
C LEU A 208 6.55 -5.55 -4.34
N LYS A 209 7.67 -5.19 -3.69
CA LYS A 209 7.88 -3.84 -3.16
C LYS A 209 7.83 -2.77 -4.25
N ARG A 210 8.49 -3.01 -5.41
CA ARG A 210 8.48 -2.10 -6.57
C ARG A 210 7.15 -2.16 -7.33
N GLY A 211 6.54 -3.33 -7.38
CA GLY A 211 5.28 -3.59 -8.04
C GLY A 211 4.12 -2.81 -7.43
N ARG A 212 4.19 -2.46 -6.14
CA ARG A 212 3.17 -1.64 -5.49
C ARG A 212 2.91 -0.32 -6.22
N SER A 213 3.94 0.42 -6.63
CA SER A 213 3.73 1.67 -7.37
C SER A 213 3.18 1.45 -8.77
N ARG A 214 3.47 0.30 -9.39
CA ARG A 214 2.96 -0.06 -10.72
C ARG A 214 1.51 -0.53 -10.68
N LEU A 215 1.12 -1.26 -9.63
CA LEU A 215 -0.29 -1.61 -9.40
C LEU A 215 -1.14 -0.36 -9.31
N LEU A 216 -0.69 0.68 -8.62
CA LEU A 216 -1.40 1.96 -8.53
C LEU A 216 -1.53 2.70 -9.88
N GLN A 217 -0.76 2.32 -10.91
CA GLN A 217 -0.94 2.86 -12.26
C GLN A 217 -2.09 2.19 -13.01
N LEU A 218 -2.49 0.98 -12.60
CA LEU A 218 -3.63 0.30 -13.21
C LEU A 218 -4.90 1.06 -12.84
N GLN A 219 -5.70 1.39 -13.84
CA GLN A 219 -7.02 1.97 -13.69
C GLN A 219 -7.89 1.09 -12.79
N PHE A 220 -7.89 -0.23 -12.97
CA PHE A 220 -8.62 -1.15 -12.10
C PHE A 220 -8.28 -0.96 -10.61
N VAL A 221 -7.00 -0.80 -10.26
CA VAL A 221 -6.56 -0.64 -8.87
C VAL A 221 -6.90 0.75 -8.32
N ARG A 222 -6.92 1.78 -9.18
CA ARG A 222 -7.35 3.14 -8.81
C ARG A 222 -8.84 3.19 -8.53
N GLU A 223 -9.66 2.66 -9.43
CA GLU A 223 -11.11 2.54 -9.25
C GLU A 223 -11.46 1.72 -8.00
N LEU A 224 -10.69 0.65 -7.76
CA LEU A 224 -10.79 -0.14 -6.53
C LEU A 224 -10.56 0.72 -5.30
N ALA A 225 -9.46 1.48 -5.27
CA ALA A 225 -9.15 2.34 -4.14
C ALA A 225 -10.21 3.43 -3.91
N ASP A 226 -10.69 4.06 -5.00
CA ASP A 226 -11.74 5.07 -4.96
C ASP A 226 -13.07 4.51 -4.39
N CYS A 227 -13.46 3.29 -4.79
CA CYS A 227 -14.65 2.60 -4.27
C CYS A 227 -14.59 2.36 -2.76
N TYR A 228 -13.39 2.19 -2.18
CA TYR A 228 -13.20 2.01 -0.75
C TYR A 228 -12.88 3.31 -0.01
N GLY A 229 -12.97 4.46 -0.67
CA GLY A 229 -12.68 5.76 -0.08
C GLY A 229 -11.18 6.00 0.19
N TYR A 230 -10.29 5.22 -0.42
CA TYR A 230 -8.86 5.51 -0.43
C TYR A 230 -8.59 6.47 -1.58
N THR A 231 -8.58 7.77 -1.30
CA THR A 231 -8.15 8.78 -2.28
C THR A 231 -6.65 8.56 -2.55
N ILE A 232 -6.29 7.91 -3.66
CA ILE A 232 -4.88 7.80 -4.07
C ILE A 232 -4.49 9.15 -4.64
N ALA A 233 -3.70 9.94 -3.89
CA ALA A 233 -3.06 11.14 -4.43
C ALA A 233 -2.16 10.74 -5.62
N MET A 234 -2.51 11.22 -6.81
CA MET A 234 -1.72 11.05 -8.05
C MET A 234 -0.41 11.82 -8.01
#